data_AF-A0A7X7Y8V7-F1
#
_entry.id   AF-A0A7X7Y8V7-F1
#
_cell.length_a   1.000
_cell.length_b   1.000
_cell.length_c   1.000
_cell.angle_alpha   90.00
_cell.angle_beta   90.00
_cell.angle_gamma   90.00
#
_symmetry.space_group_name_H-M   'P 1'
#
loop_
_entity.id
_entity.type
_entity.pdbx_description
1 polymer ?
#
loop_
_entity_poly.entity_id
_entity_poly.type
_entity_poly.pdbx_seq_one_letter_code
_entity_poly.pdbx_strand_id
1 'polypeptide(L)'
;MRNNFLVLFILLGLFVAVLSGLAEWVPLLSTFCASLTGGCADTARVTFLLVPIWIWGIFIYVALLLSMFRFSSWFSHLFAGALGVELTLVWIMISLKSYCVYCIANFIVIFAILLLSFRREDFWRSLSLCMIAFVASYFIIPHENKLYASPGNQVPRSDALAKVGDDVITEEDLGVVVGSRVLELEKEVYRVKREQLDQMLAERLFRKEAASEGISLDDYVSKKLAGMPVQVTEEEIEGYYQENLPRWKDWKGTQEELRGRIRSFLEQQRKYEELMKFAKSLEPAHGVVIYLKEPTMKVSRVNIDGNHSLGPPDAPVTVVEFSDYQCPACRSGHAVVLKVREAYQGKIRWVFKDFPLRMHKEAAFAAEAARCAGEQGKFWEYQDLLYGSREVFSKERLEQFAAGLGLNSASFGECLESGRQKANVEKDIAEARRIGVDRTPSFIINGRLATGVPALEEFKKMIQEELSRAEGKP
;
A
#
# COMPACT_ATOMS: atom_id res chain seq x y z
N MET A 1 14.99 45.70 -31.74
CA MET A 1 14.53 44.30 -31.84
C MET A 1 14.76 43.50 -30.55
N ARG A 2 16.00 43.35 -30.06
CA ARG A 2 16.29 42.58 -28.83
C ARG A 2 15.45 42.96 -27.60
N ASN A 3 15.26 44.27 -27.34
CA ASN A 3 14.47 44.72 -26.20
C ASN A 3 12.97 44.39 -26.33
N ASN A 4 12.42 44.39 -27.55
CA ASN A 4 11.01 44.04 -27.77
C ASN A 4 10.77 42.55 -27.52
N PHE A 5 11.72 41.68 -27.90
CA PHE A 5 11.67 40.26 -27.59
C PHE A 5 11.79 40.00 -26.08
N LEU A 6 12.70 40.69 -25.40
CA LEU A 6 12.84 40.58 -23.94
C LEU A 6 11.55 40.97 -23.21
N VAL A 7 10.92 42.09 -23.59
CA VAL A 7 9.62 42.49 -23.02
C VAL A 7 8.55 41.43 -23.28
N LEU A 8 8.49 40.89 -24.50
CA LEU A 8 7.53 39.84 -24.85
C LEU A 8 7.70 38.58 -23.97
N PHE A 9 8.93 38.11 -23.78
CA PHE A 9 9.20 36.93 -22.94
C PHE A 9 8.92 37.20 -21.46
N ILE A 10 9.19 38.41 -20.96
CA ILE A 10 8.85 38.78 -19.58
C ILE A 10 7.33 38.79 -19.37
N LEU A 11 6.57 39.32 -20.33
CA LEU A 11 5.09 39.31 -20.26
C LEU A 11 4.53 37.89 -20.37
N LEU A 12 5.13 37.05 -21.23
CA LEU A 12 4.77 35.64 -21.34
C LEU A 12 5.05 34.89 -20.02
N GLY A 13 6.20 35.14 -19.40
CA GLY A 13 6.57 34.55 -18.13
C GLY A 13 5.63 34.98 -17.00
N LEU A 14 5.29 36.26 -16.94
CA LEU A 14 4.29 36.78 -16.00
C LEU A 14 2.93 36.08 -16.20
N PHE A 15 2.49 35.90 -17.43
CA PHE A 15 1.26 35.19 -17.76
C PHE A 15 1.31 33.72 -17.29
N VAL A 16 2.42 33.01 -17.54
CA VAL A 16 2.59 31.62 -17.10
C VAL A 16 2.64 31.51 -15.56
N ALA A 17 3.28 32.45 -14.88
CA ALA A 17 3.31 32.49 -13.41
C ALA A 17 1.90 32.69 -12.83
N VAL A 18 1.09 33.58 -13.43
CA VAL A 18 -0.32 33.78 -13.05
C VAL A 18 -1.15 32.53 -13.32
N LEU A 19 -0.98 31.88 -14.48
CA LEU A 19 -1.67 30.61 -14.78
C LEU A 19 -1.30 29.51 -13.77
N SER A 20 -0.03 29.43 -13.37
CA SER A 20 0.43 28.48 -12.36
C SER A 20 -0.27 28.69 -11.02
N GLY A 21 -0.48 29.94 -10.60
CA GLY A 21 -1.23 30.26 -9.38
C GLY A 21 -2.74 30.01 -9.53
N LEU A 22 -3.34 30.44 -10.66
CA LEU A 22 -4.76 30.22 -10.94
C LEU A 22 -5.12 28.74 -11.06
N ALA A 23 -4.17 27.87 -11.40
CA ALA A 23 -4.37 26.43 -11.42
C ALA A 23 -4.75 25.85 -10.04
N GLU A 24 -4.48 26.56 -8.94
CA GLU A 24 -4.98 26.17 -7.61
C GLU A 24 -6.49 26.41 -7.45
N TRP A 25 -7.02 27.44 -8.12
CA TRP A 25 -8.37 27.96 -7.89
C TRP A 25 -9.33 27.63 -9.03
N VAL A 26 -8.81 27.26 -10.21
CA VAL A 26 -9.59 27.03 -11.42
C VAL A 26 -9.43 25.57 -11.85
N PRO A 27 -10.47 24.72 -11.64
CA PRO A 27 -10.42 23.29 -11.96
C PRO A 27 -10.09 22.97 -13.42
N LEU A 28 -10.46 23.85 -14.35
CA LEU A 28 -10.15 23.68 -15.77
C LEU A 28 -8.63 23.69 -16.02
N LEU A 29 -7.90 24.58 -15.34
CA LEU A 29 -6.44 24.70 -15.48
C LEU A 29 -5.72 23.54 -14.78
N SER A 30 -6.19 23.13 -13.60
CA SER A 30 -5.64 21.95 -12.92
C SER A 30 -5.84 20.67 -13.72
N THR A 31 -7.02 20.49 -14.32
CA THR A 31 -7.38 19.32 -15.15
C THR A 31 -6.59 19.32 -16.46
N PHE A 32 -6.42 20.47 -17.10
CA PHE A 32 -5.59 20.60 -18.29
C PHE A 32 -4.14 20.19 -17.99
N CYS A 33 -3.57 20.68 -16.89
CA CYS A 33 -2.25 20.27 -16.49
C CYS A 33 -2.16 18.77 -16.18
N ALA A 34 -3.11 18.23 -15.41
CA ALA A 34 -3.18 16.81 -15.06
C ALA A 34 -3.30 15.90 -16.29
N SER A 35 -3.98 16.37 -17.35
CA SER A 35 -4.17 15.61 -18.60
C SER A 35 -2.88 15.46 -19.41
N LEU A 36 -1.93 16.38 -19.27
CA LEU A 36 -0.66 16.38 -19.99
C LEU A 36 0.48 15.77 -19.17
N THR A 37 0.42 15.94 -17.86
CA THR A 37 1.47 15.57 -16.92
C THR A 37 0.83 15.33 -15.55
N GLY A 38 1.27 14.33 -14.77
CA GLY A 38 0.58 13.78 -13.59
C GLY A 38 0.14 14.71 -12.43
N GLY A 39 0.14 16.04 -12.58
CA GLY A 39 -0.55 17.02 -11.74
C GLY A 39 0.24 18.33 -11.55
N CYS A 40 -0.44 19.47 -11.48
CA CYS A 40 0.15 20.78 -11.13
C CYS A 40 -0.05 21.18 -9.66
N ALA A 41 -0.99 20.54 -8.96
CA ALA A 41 -1.42 20.99 -7.62
C ALA A 41 -0.30 20.86 -6.57
N ASP A 42 0.55 19.84 -6.70
CA ASP A 42 1.62 19.56 -5.73
C ASP A 42 2.77 20.56 -5.82
N THR A 43 3.01 21.11 -7.01
CA THR A 43 4.09 22.08 -7.26
C THR A 43 3.66 23.52 -7.00
N ALA A 44 2.39 23.86 -7.24
CA ALA A 44 1.86 25.19 -6.95
C ALA A 44 1.94 25.56 -5.45
N ARG A 45 1.82 24.55 -4.59
CA ARG A 45 1.87 24.68 -3.12
C ARG A 45 3.28 24.76 -2.54
N VAL A 46 4.32 24.57 -3.34
CA VAL A 46 5.69 24.67 -2.84
C VAL A 46 5.96 26.13 -2.47
N THR A 47 6.41 26.35 -1.24
CA THR A 47 6.76 27.69 -0.75
C THR A 47 8.26 27.89 -0.73
N PHE A 48 8.69 29.13 -0.89
CA PHE A 48 10.05 29.58 -0.64
C PHE A 48 9.95 30.81 0.26
N LEU A 49 10.59 30.78 1.42
CA LEU A 49 10.49 31.85 2.43
C LEU A 49 9.03 32.14 2.82
N LEU A 50 8.23 31.10 3.00
CA LEU A 50 6.81 31.10 3.40
C LEU A 50 5.85 31.72 2.37
N VAL A 51 6.34 32.00 1.16
CA VAL A 51 5.54 32.56 0.07
C VAL A 51 5.46 31.54 -1.06
N PRO A 52 4.26 31.25 -1.61
CA PRO A 52 4.10 30.38 -2.77
C PRO A 52 5.02 30.77 -3.91
N ILE A 53 5.66 29.79 -4.53
CA ILE A 53 6.67 30.05 -5.56
C ILE A 53 6.10 30.77 -6.79
N TRP A 54 4.83 30.55 -7.14
CA TRP A 54 4.19 31.27 -8.24
C TRP A 54 4.08 32.78 -7.96
N ILE A 55 3.96 33.19 -6.68
CA ILE A 55 3.99 34.61 -6.27
C ILE A 55 5.40 35.18 -6.45
N TRP A 56 6.44 34.43 -6.11
CA TRP A 56 7.83 34.82 -6.41
C TRP A 56 8.05 34.97 -7.91
N GLY A 57 7.48 34.09 -8.73
CA GLY A 57 7.49 34.21 -10.19
C GLY A 57 6.93 35.55 -10.65
N ILE A 58 5.76 35.96 -10.15
CA ILE A 58 5.15 37.27 -10.45
C ILE A 58 6.10 38.41 -10.05
N PHE A 59 6.64 38.39 -8.83
CA PHE A 59 7.57 39.42 -8.35
C PHE A 59 8.83 39.51 -9.20
N ILE A 60 9.40 38.37 -9.60
CA ILE A 60 10.60 38.30 -10.44
C ILE A 60 10.31 38.94 -11.81
N TYR A 61 9.21 38.59 -12.47
CA TYR A 61 8.89 39.18 -13.78
C TYR A 61 8.58 40.67 -13.72
N VAL A 62 7.91 41.13 -12.65
CA VAL A 62 7.70 42.56 -12.42
C VAL A 62 9.04 43.28 -12.17
N ALA A 63 9.93 42.70 -11.36
CA ALA A 63 11.25 43.26 -11.10
C ALA A 63 12.14 43.27 -12.36
N LEU A 64 12.06 42.24 -13.20
CA LEU A 64 12.73 42.21 -14.50
C LEU A 64 12.20 43.31 -15.42
N LEU A 65 10.87 43.48 -15.50
CA LEU A 65 10.27 44.54 -16.31
C LEU A 65 10.70 45.94 -15.84
N LEU A 66 10.73 46.18 -14.53
CA LEU A 66 11.14 47.47 -13.96
C LEU A 66 12.65 47.73 -14.11
N SER A 67 13.48 46.70 -13.93
CA SER A 67 14.94 46.83 -14.05
C SER A 67 15.39 47.10 -15.48
N MET A 68 14.63 46.68 -16.50
CA MET A 68 14.89 47.05 -17.90
C MET A 68 14.87 48.56 -18.14
N PHE A 69 14.04 49.32 -17.41
CA PHE A 69 13.89 50.77 -17.62
C PHE A 69 14.72 51.63 -16.67
N ARG A 70 15.14 51.08 -15.51
CA ARG A 70 15.72 51.89 -14.42
C ARG A 70 17.18 51.52 -14.07
N PHE A 71 17.58 50.25 -14.18
CA PHE A 71 18.89 49.77 -13.69
C PHE A 71 19.42 48.58 -14.52
N SER A 72 20.12 48.86 -15.63
CA SER A 72 20.54 47.84 -16.60
C SER A 72 21.53 46.80 -16.07
N SER A 73 22.33 47.12 -15.05
CA SER A 73 23.29 46.19 -14.45
C SER A 73 22.63 45.19 -13.50
N TRP A 74 21.50 45.55 -12.86
CA TRP A 74 20.80 44.66 -11.93
C TRP A 74 20.01 43.56 -12.62
N PHE A 75 19.63 43.78 -13.89
CA PHE A 75 18.85 42.84 -14.68
C PHE A 75 19.52 41.46 -14.77
N SER A 76 20.81 41.39 -15.09
CA SER A 76 21.55 40.12 -15.21
C SER A 76 21.74 39.39 -13.88
N HIS A 77 21.80 40.13 -12.77
CA HIS A 77 22.01 39.57 -11.42
C HIS A 77 20.72 39.01 -10.83
N LEU A 78 19.61 39.77 -10.91
CA LEU A 78 18.28 39.31 -10.52
C LEU A 78 17.88 38.06 -11.30
N PHE A 79 18.15 38.07 -12.60
CA PHE A 79 17.88 36.95 -13.48
C PHE A 79 18.68 35.70 -13.10
N ALA A 80 19.98 35.85 -12.84
CA ALA A 80 20.83 34.73 -12.45
C ALA A 80 20.39 34.05 -11.15
N GLY A 81 19.94 34.84 -10.16
CA GLY A 81 19.35 34.31 -8.93
C GLY A 81 18.05 33.54 -9.18
N ALA A 82 17.15 34.09 -10.01
CA ALA A 82 15.90 33.43 -10.38
C ALA A 82 16.13 32.05 -11.04
N LEU A 83 17.11 31.96 -11.95
CA LEU A 83 17.46 30.69 -12.60
C LEU A 83 17.92 29.63 -11.58
N GLY A 84 18.67 30.00 -10.54
CA GLY A 84 19.09 29.07 -9.49
C GLY A 84 17.91 28.47 -8.71
N VAL A 85 16.90 29.29 -8.43
CA VAL A 85 15.65 28.84 -7.77
C VAL A 85 14.86 27.91 -8.70
N GLU A 86 14.74 28.25 -9.99
CA GLU A 86 14.05 27.41 -10.98
C GLU A 86 14.73 26.06 -11.19
N LEU A 87 16.07 26.02 -11.19
CA LEU A 87 16.81 24.76 -11.25
C LEU A 87 16.52 23.86 -10.04
N THR A 88 16.28 24.47 -8.87
CA THR A 88 15.85 23.73 -7.68
C THR A 88 14.44 23.16 -7.87
N LEU A 89 13.53 23.92 -8.47
CA LEU A 89 12.18 23.44 -8.79
C LEU A 89 12.18 22.29 -9.80
N VAL A 90 13.01 22.38 -10.83
CA VAL A 90 13.20 21.27 -11.79
C VAL A 90 13.74 20.03 -11.08
N TRP A 91 14.73 20.19 -10.18
CA TRP A 91 15.23 19.10 -9.38
C TRP A 91 14.14 18.47 -8.47
N ILE A 92 13.31 19.30 -7.84
CA ILE A 92 12.17 18.85 -7.03
C ILE A 92 11.16 18.08 -7.89
N MET A 93 10.78 18.59 -9.06
CA MET A 93 9.86 17.92 -9.99
C MET A 93 10.36 16.53 -10.41
N ILE A 94 11.65 16.43 -10.77
CA ILE A 94 12.29 15.16 -11.14
C ILE A 94 12.27 14.19 -9.95
N SER A 95 12.62 14.69 -8.75
CA SER A 95 12.68 13.88 -7.53
C SER A 95 11.30 13.36 -7.11
N LEU A 96 10.25 14.17 -7.30
CA LEU A 96 8.87 13.82 -6.97
C LEU A 96 8.15 13.04 -8.09
N LYS A 97 8.74 12.92 -9.28
CA LYS A 97 8.08 12.37 -10.49
C LYS A 97 6.76 13.08 -10.83
N SER A 98 6.63 14.34 -10.43
CA SER A 98 5.48 15.20 -10.71
C SER A 98 5.93 16.32 -11.64
N TYR A 99 5.30 16.41 -12.81
CA TYR A 99 5.66 17.36 -13.85
C TYR A 99 4.54 18.38 -13.97
N CYS A 100 4.86 19.66 -13.79
CA CYS A 100 3.92 20.75 -13.93
C CYS A 100 4.19 21.47 -15.26
N VAL A 101 3.22 21.44 -16.19
CA VAL A 101 3.36 22.10 -17.50
C VAL A 101 3.65 23.59 -17.35
N TYR A 102 3.05 24.26 -16.36
CA TYR A 102 3.27 25.68 -16.12
C TYR A 102 4.68 25.96 -15.59
N CYS A 103 5.20 25.15 -14.67
CA CYS A 103 6.58 25.28 -14.18
C CYS A 103 7.60 25.00 -15.30
N ILE A 104 7.36 23.99 -16.15
CA ILE A 104 8.22 23.70 -17.30
C ILE A 104 8.19 24.86 -18.31
N ALA A 105 7.00 25.39 -18.61
CA ALA A 105 6.85 26.56 -19.48
C ALA A 105 7.58 27.78 -18.90
N ASN A 106 7.48 28.00 -17.58
CA ASN A 106 8.16 29.08 -16.88
C ASN A 106 9.69 28.93 -16.96
N PHE A 107 10.21 27.72 -16.74
CA PHE A 107 11.63 27.41 -16.90
C PHE A 107 12.13 27.70 -18.32
N ILE A 108 11.37 27.30 -19.34
CA ILE A 108 11.69 27.58 -20.75
C ILE A 108 11.75 29.08 -21.02
N VAL A 109 10.78 29.85 -20.50
CA VAL A 109 10.75 31.31 -20.65
C VAL A 109 11.96 31.97 -19.99
N ILE A 110 12.30 31.57 -18.75
CA ILE A 110 13.47 32.06 -18.04
C ILE A 110 14.73 31.72 -18.84
N PHE A 111 14.89 30.47 -19.26
CA PHE A 111 16.04 30.07 -20.08
C PHE A 111 16.16 30.88 -21.38
N ALA A 112 15.05 31.19 -22.05
CA ALA A 112 15.06 32.06 -23.24
C ALA A 112 15.49 33.50 -22.92
N ILE A 113 15.04 34.06 -21.79
CA ILE A 113 15.47 35.39 -21.33
C ILE A 113 16.96 35.40 -20.99
N LEU A 114 17.51 34.32 -20.41
CA LEU A 114 18.96 34.17 -20.19
C LEU A 114 19.71 34.34 -21.51
N LEU A 115 19.35 33.54 -22.52
CA LEU A 115 20.05 33.54 -23.81
C LEU A 115 20.02 34.91 -24.49
N LEU A 116 18.91 35.66 -24.34
CA LEU A 116 18.75 36.98 -24.93
C LEU A 116 19.44 38.11 -24.16
N SER A 117 19.69 37.92 -22.86
CA SER A 117 20.26 38.93 -21.96
C SER A 117 21.69 38.66 -21.52
N PHE A 118 22.21 37.47 -21.79
CA PHE A 118 23.53 37.03 -21.36
C PHE A 118 24.65 37.89 -21.94
N ARG A 119 25.54 38.36 -21.06
CA ARG A 119 26.78 39.05 -21.43
C ARG A 119 27.96 38.24 -20.93
N ARG A 120 28.94 38.04 -21.81
CA ARG A 120 30.14 37.23 -21.50
C ARG A 120 30.96 37.80 -20.33
N GLU A 121 30.93 39.12 -20.17
CA GLU A 121 31.61 39.85 -19.08
C GLU A 121 31.05 39.55 -17.68
N ASP A 122 29.77 39.15 -17.58
CA ASP A 122 29.10 38.87 -16.30
C ASP A 122 29.07 37.37 -15.96
N PHE A 123 29.60 36.49 -16.83
CA PHE A 123 29.43 35.04 -16.73
C PHE A 123 29.72 34.47 -15.34
N TRP A 124 30.90 34.77 -14.78
CA TRP A 124 31.30 34.24 -13.49
C TRP A 124 30.45 34.76 -12.33
N ARG A 125 29.97 36.02 -12.42
CA ARG A 125 29.09 36.61 -11.41
C ARG A 125 27.70 35.99 -11.48
N SER A 126 27.14 35.84 -12.68
CA SER A 126 25.86 35.18 -12.89
C SER A 126 25.90 33.70 -12.47
N LEU A 127 26.97 32.98 -12.81
CA LEU A 127 27.14 31.59 -12.38
C LEU A 127 27.22 31.47 -10.86
N SER A 128 27.98 32.35 -10.20
CA SER A 128 28.10 32.36 -8.74
C SER A 128 26.76 32.64 -8.07
N LEU A 129 26.01 33.65 -8.54
CA LEU A 129 24.69 33.96 -8.00
C LEU A 129 23.67 32.85 -8.25
N CYS A 130 23.70 32.23 -9.42
CA CYS A 130 22.86 31.08 -9.75
C CYS A 130 23.16 29.90 -8.83
N MET A 131 24.44 29.57 -8.61
CA MET A 131 24.84 28.49 -7.72
C MET A 131 24.49 28.78 -6.26
N ILE A 132 24.70 30.01 -5.78
CA ILE A 132 24.31 30.41 -4.42
C ILE A 132 22.80 30.30 -4.25
N ALA A 133 22.03 30.84 -5.21
CA ALA A 133 20.57 30.76 -5.18
C ALA A 133 20.12 29.30 -5.19
N PHE A 134 20.65 28.48 -6.09
CA PHE A 134 20.35 27.04 -6.17
C PHE A 134 20.66 26.32 -4.86
N VAL A 135 21.86 26.48 -4.30
CA VAL A 135 22.23 25.82 -3.04
C VAL A 135 21.35 26.31 -1.89
N ALA A 136 21.11 27.62 -1.80
CA ALA A 136 20.25 28.19 -0.77
C ALA A 136 18.81 27.64 -0.89
N SER A 137 18.20 27.69 -2.07
CA SER A 137 16.86 27.16 -2.30
C SER A 137 16.80 25.64 -2.15
N TYR A 138 17.86 24.91 -2.52
CA TYR A 138 17.97 23.46 -2.36
C TYR A 138 17.92 23.02 -0.90
N PHE A 139 18.43 23.82 0.03
CA PHE A 139 18.31 23.54 1.46
C PHE A 139 17.05 24.14 2.07
N ILE A 140 16.70 25.37 1.71
CA ILE A 140 15.55 26.09 2.29
C ILE A 140 14.24 25.44 1.86
N ILE A 141 14.03 25.23 0.56
CA ILE A 141 12.75 24.74 0.05
C ILE A 141 12.43 23.38 0.68
N PRO A 142 13.26 22.32 0.60
CA PRO A 142 12.91 21.04 1.22
C PRO A 142 12.83 21.10 2.75
N HIS A 143 13.59 21.96 3.43
CA HIS A 143 13.51 22.11 4.89
C HIS A 143 12.21 22.76 5.34
N GLU A 144 11.83 23.85 4.69
CA GLU A 144 10.55 24.54 4.87
C GLU A 144 9.38 23.64 4.49
N ASN A 145 9.56 22.87 3.42
CA ASN A 145 8.61 21.92 2.87
C ASN A 145 8.92 20.49 3.36
N LYS A 146 9.49 20.30 4.57
CA LYS A 146 9.72 18.96 5.16
C LYS A 146 8.41 18.20 5.44
N LEU A 147 7.28 18.89 5.34
CA LEU A 147 5.92 18.37 5.43
C LEU A 147 5.41 17.66 4.15
N TYR A 148 6.17 17.67 3.05
CA TYR A 148 5.75 16.97 1.82
C TYR A 148 6.32 15.53 1.72
N ALA A 149 7.01 15.07 2.78
CA ALA A 149 7.53 13.71 2.94
C ALA A 149 7.04 13.01 4.23
N SER A 150 5.77 13.18 4.59
CA SER A 150 4.96 12.18 5.34
C SER A 150 3.49 12.58 5.38
N PRO A 151 2.57 11.61 5.51
CA PRO A 151 1.14 11.79 5.23
C PRO A 151 0.51 12.70 6.28
N GLY A 152 0.22 13.94 5.89
CA GLY A 152 -0.55 14.87 6.73
C GLY A 152 -0.10 16.33 6.58
N ASN A 153 -0.84 17.11 5.78
CA ASN A 153 -1.61 18.22 6.34
C ASN A 153 -2.52 18.89 5.29
N GLN A 154 -3.79 18.51 5.38
CA GLN A 154 -4.95 19.39 5.58
C GLN A 154 -4.99 20.71 4.80
N VAL A 155 -5.65 20.61 3.64
CA VAL A 155 -6.59 21.63 3.15
C VAL A 155 -7.67 21.86 4.22
N PRO A 156 -8.21 23.09 4.40
CA PRO A 156 -9.41 23.27 5.21
C PRO A 156 -10.60 22.49 4.58
N ARG A 157 -10.89 21.33 5.19
CA ARG A 157 -12.04 20.42 5.01
C ARG A 157 -12.49 20.16 3.56
N SER A 158 -11.72 19.33 2.85
CA SER A 158 -12.28 18.36 1.88
C SER A 158 -12.64 17.03 2.52
N ASP A 159 -12.04 16.71 3.68
CA ASP A 159 -12.18 15.38 4.29
C ASP A 159 -13.39 15.30 5.21
N ALA A 160 -13.99 16.44 5.58
CA ALA A 160 -15.22 16.45 6.39
C ALA A 160 -16.38 15.98 5.52
N LEU A 161 -16.74 14.71 5.68
CA LEU A 161 -17.87 14.09 5.02
C LEU A 161 -19.19 14.52 5.68
N ALA A 162 -19.16 14.77 6.99
CA ALA A 162 -20.31 15.28 7.74
C ALA A 162 -19.86 16.01 9.03
N LYS A 163 -20.78 16.80 9.60
CA LYS A 163 -20.61 17.46 10.90
C LYS A 163 -21.91 17.34 11.71
N VAL A 164 -21.81 17.00 13.00
CA VAL A 164 -22.92 16.93 13.96
C VAL A 164 -22.53 17.76 15.18
N GLY A 165 -23.18 18.90 15.42
CA GLY A 165 -22.77 19.81 16.50
C GLY A 165 -21.37 20.34 16.23
N ASP A 166 -20.39 20.02 17.08
CA ASP A 166 -18.97 20.33 16.86
C ASP A 166 -18.13 19.14 16.37
N ASP A 167 -18.71 17.94 16.36
CA ASP A 167 -18.05 16.71 15.91
C ASP A 167 -18.04 16.63 14.38
N VAL A 168 -16.89 16.25 13.80
CA VAL A 168 -16.72 16.15 12.35
C VAL A 168 -16.28 14.76 11.96
N ILE A 169 -17.02 14.18 11.04
CA ILE A 169 -16.76 12.87 10.46
C ILE A 169 -15.91 13.09 9.22
N THR A 170 -14.78 12.39 9.18
CA THR A 170 -13.79 12.48 8.12
C THR A 170 -13.74 11.23 7.24
N GLU A 171 -13.08 11.34 6.09
CA GLU A 171 -12.73 10.17 5.27
C GLU A 171 -11.91 9.14 6.06
N GLU A 172 -11.06 9.58 7.00
CA GLU A 172 -10.32 8.68 7.89
C GLU A 172 -11.27 7.94 8.85
N ASP A 173 -12.25 8.63 9.42
CA ASP A 173 -13.26 8.02 10.31
C ASP A 173 -14.09 6.96 9.57
N LEU A 174 -14.44 7.20 8.29
CA LEU A 174 -15.06 6.17 7.46
C LEU A 174 -14.08 5.05 7.11
N GLY A 175 -12.87 5.37 6.68
CA GLY A 175 -11.84 4.41 6.27
C GLY A 175 -11.51 3.41 7.37
N VAL A 176 -11.58 3.81 8.64
CA VAL A 176 -11.47 2.90 9.80
C VAL A 176 -12.62 1.90 9.86
N VAL A 177 -13.85 2.35 9.59
CA VAL A 177 -15.06 1.52 9.72
C VAL A 177 -15.30 0.64 8.50
N VAL A 178 -15.07 1.17 7.29
CA VAL A 178 -15.39 0.50 6.02
C VAL A 178 -14.16 0.00 5.28
N GLY A 179 -12.95 0.30 5.75
CA GLY A 179 -11.69 -0.05 5.08
C GLY A 179 -11.56 -1.54 4.80
N SER A 180 -11.96 -2.42 5.73
CA SER A 180 -11.96 -3.87 5.51
C SER A 180 -12.84 -4.28 4.33
N ARG A 181 -14.04 -3.72 4.25
CA ARG A 181 -15.01 -3.99 3.17
C ARG A 181 -14.58 -3.37 1.84
N VAL A 182 -14.01 -2.17 1.87
CA VAL A 182 -13.44 -1.52 0.67
C VAL A 182 -12.28 -2.33 0.15
N LEU A 183 -11.35 -2.77 1.01
CA LEU A 183 -10.24 -3.64 0.62
C LEU A 183 -10.74 -4.95 0.02
N GLU A 184 -11.78 -5.55 0.59
CA GLU A 184 -12.37 -6.78 0.06
C GLU A 184 -12.90 -6.57 -1.37
N LEU A 185 -13.57 -5.45 -1.64
CA LEU A 185 -14.01 -5.08 -2.98
C LEU A 185 -12.85 -4.76 -3.91
N GLU A 186 -11.82 -4.07 -3.44
CA GLU A 186 -10.61 -3.81 -4.23
C GLU A 186 -9.89 -5.12 -4.59
N LYS A 187 -9.80 -6.07 -3.65
CA LYS A 187 -9.26 -7.40 -3.88
C LYS A 187 -10.07 -8.16 -4.91
N GLU A 188 -11.39 -8.01 -4.90
CA GLU A 188 -12.27 -8.59 -5.92
C GLU A 188 -11.99 -7.99 -7.30
N VAL A 189 -11.88 -6.66 -7.40
CA VAL A 189 -11.47 -5.98 -8.63
C VAL A 189 -10.09 -6.44 -9.09
N TYR A 190 -9.14 -6.56 -8.18
CA TYR A 190 -7.80 -7.07 -8.47
C TYR A 190 -7.84 -8.52 -8.97
N ARG A 191 -8.64 -9.40 -8.34
CA ARG A 191 -8.80 -10.80 -8.74
C ARG A 191 -9.26 -10.92 -10.18
N VAL A 192 -10.32 -10.20 -10.54
CA VAL A 192 -10.86 -10.19 -11.92
C VAL A 192 -9.81 -9.65 -12.90
N LYS A 193 -9.13 -8.54 -12.56
CA LYS A 193 -8.04 -7.98 -13.39
C LYS A 193 -6.88 -8.96 -13.55
N ARG A 194 -6.53 -9.67 -12.48
CA ARG A 194 -5.41 -10.62 -12.45
C ARG A 194 -5.71 -11.83 -13.31
N GLU A 195 -6.90 -12.40 -13.18
CA GLU A 195 -7.34 -13.54 -13.99
C GLU A 195 -7.32 -13.19 -15.48
N GLN A 196 -7.86 -12.02 -15.86
CA GLN A 196 -7.81 -11.57 -17.25
C GLN A 196 -6.39 -11.30 -17.73
N LEU A 197 -5.53 -10.72 -16.89
CA LEU A 197 -4.12 -10.51 -17.21
C LEU A 197 -3.39 -11.83 -17.47
N ASP A 198 -3.64 -12.85 -16.64
CA ASP A 198 -3.04 -14.17 -16.78
C ASP A 198 -3.44 -14.83 -18.11
N GLN A 199 -4.71 -14.70 -18.52
CA GLN A 199 -5.17 -15.16 -19.83
C GLN A 199 -4.47 -14.44 -20.99
N MET A 200 -4.33 -13.11 -20.90
CA MET A 200 -3.64 -12.32 -21.92
C MET A 200 -2.14 -12.63 -21.99
N LEU A 201 -1.52 -12.96 -20.86
CA LEU A 201 -0.12 -13.41 -20.81
C LEU A 201 0.03 -14.77 -21.48
N ALA A 202 -0.83 -15.73 -21.14
CA ALA A 202 -0.83 -17.06 -21.75
C ALA A 202 -0.97 -17.00 -23.27
N GLU A 203 -1.93 -16.22 -23.78
CA GLU A 203 -2.12 -16.05 -25.23
C GLU A 203 -0.85 -15.48 -25.91
N ARG A 204 -0.24 -14.45 -25.33
CA ARG A 204 0.98 -13.83 -25.88
C ARG A 204 2.17 -14.78 -25.84
N LEU A 205 2.31 -15.57 -24.78
CA LEU A 205 3.36 -16.58 -24.64
C LEU A 205 3.18 -17.68 -25.68
N PHE A 206 1.96 -18.20 -25.85
CA PHE A 206 1.68 -19.21 -26.86
C PHE A 206 1.87 -18.70 -28.28
N ARG A 207 1.52 -17.44 -28.58
CA ARG A 207 1.83 -16.84 -29.89
C ARG A 207 3.34 -16.79 -30.15
N LYS A 208 4.15 -16.48 -29.13
CA LYS A 208 5.61 -16.48 -29.26
C LYS A 208 6.17 -17.88 -29.50
N GLU A 209 5.71 -18.87 -28.73
CA GLU A 209 6.12 -20.27 -28.91
C GLU A 209 5.69 -20.83 -30.28
N ALA A 210 4.43 -20.61 -30.68
CA ALA A 210 3.91 -21.03 -31.98
C ALA A 210 4.71 -20.44 -33.14
N ALA A 211 5.06 -19.15 -33.06
CA ALA A 211 5.91 -18.50 -34.04
C ALA A 211 7.33 -19.10 -34.09
N SER A 212 7.88 -19.52 -32.95
CA SER A 212 9.19 -20.20 -32.90
C SER A 212 9.15 -21.60 -33.51
N GLU A 213 8.00 -22.29 -33.44
CA GLU A 213 7.77 -23.59 -34.07
C GLU A 213 7.26 -23.49 -35.53
N GLY A 214 6.97 -22.28 -36.02
CA GLY A 214 6.47 -22.06 -37.37
C GLY A 214 5.05 -22.57 -37.63
N ILE A 215 4.21 -22.68 -36.59
CA ILE A 215 2.82 -23.15 -36.68
C ILE A 215 1.82 -22.08 -36.21
N SER A 216 0.53 -22.29 -36.51
CA SER A 216 -0.52 -21.36 -36.04
C SER A 216 -0.72 -21.47 -34.52
N LEU A 217 -1.31 -20.43 -33.91
CA LEU A 217 -1.64 -20.46 -32.48
C LEU A 217 -2.59 -21.63 -32.15
N ASP A 218 -3.59 -21.87 -32.99
CA ASP A 218 -4.59 -22.91 -32.79
C ASP A 218 -3.96 -24.31 -32.91
N ASP A 219 -3.04 -24.51 -33.87
CA ASP A 219 -2.30 -25.76 -34.00
C ASP A 219 -1.37 -25.99 -32.81
N TYR A 220 -0.70 -24.95 -32.33
CA TYR A 220 0.16 -25.03 -31.16
C TYR A 220 -0.62 -25.42 -29.91
N VAL A 221 -1.73 -24.73 -29.62
CA VAL A 221 -2.60 -25.04 -28.48
C VAL A 221 -3.18 -26.45 -28.61
N SER A 222 -3.67 -26.82 -29.79
CA SER A 222 -4.21 -28.17 -30.06
C SER A 222 -3.16 -29.26 -29.84
N LYS A 223 -1.93 -29.05 -30.31
CA LYS A 223 -0.79 -29.95 -30.09
C LYS A 223 -0.46 -30.11 -28.62
N LYS A 224 -0.48 -29.03 -27.82
CA LYS A 224 -0.24 -29.10 -26.37
C LYS A 224 -1.38 -29.82 -25.64
N LEU A 225 -2.63 -29.51 -25.98
CA LEU A 225 -3.81 -30.16 -25.39
C LEU A 225 -3.87 -31.66 -25.70
N ALA A 226 -3.50 -32.07 -26.92
CA ALA A 226 -3.47 -33.49 -27.32
C ALA A 226 -2.45 -34.31 -26.51
N GLY A 227 -1.38 -33.66 -26.04
CA GLY A 227 -0.35 -34.28 -25.19
C GLY A 227 -0.69 -34.34 -23.70
N MET A 228 -1.81 -33.76 -23.26
CA MET A 228 -2.19 -33.68 -21.84
C MET A 228 -3.16 -34.83 -21.47
N PRO A 229 -2.73 -35.82 -20.66
CA PRO A 229 -3.62 -36.85 -20.18
C PRO A 229 -4.53 -36.26 -19.09
N VAL A 230 -5.78 -35.97 -19.45
CA VAL A 230 -6.80 -35.47 -18.53
C VAL A 230 -7.86 -36.55 -18.37
N GLN A 231 -7.74 -37.35 -17.32
CA GLN A 231 -8.75 -38.33 -16.92
C GLN A 231 -9.53 -37.79 -15.72
N VAL A 232 -10.85 -37.94 -15.76
CA VAL A 232 -11.75 -37.62 -14.63
C VAL A 232 -12.36 -38.93 -14.14
N THR A 233 -12.30 -39.19 -12.84
CA THR A 233 -12.82 -40.43 -12.24
C THR A 233 -14.33 -40.37 -12.02
N GLU A 234 -14.98 -41.53 -11.88
CA GLU A 234 -16.41 -41.58 -11.52
C GLU A 234 -16.70 -40.98 -10.13
N GLU A 235 -15.73 -41.06 -9.22
CA GLU A 235 -15.84 -40.46 -7.89
C GLU A 235 -15.85 -38.93 -7.97
N GLU A 236 -15.03 -38.34 -8.83
CA GLU A 236 -15.02 -36.89 -9.08
C GLU A 236 -16.33 -36.41 -9.71
N ILE A 237 -16.88 -37.19 -10.64
CA ILE A 237 -18.18 -36.90 -11.26
C ILE A 237 -19.30 -36.97 -10.21
N GLU A 238 -19.28 -37.97 -9.34
CA GLU A 238 -20.26 -38.11 -8.27
C GLU A 238 -20.15 -36.97 -7.25
N GLY A 239 -18.93 -36.63 -6.82
CA GLY A 239 -18.69 -35.51 -5.91
C GLY A 239 -19.23 -34.20 -6.47
N TYR A 240 -18.90 -33.89 -7.73
CA TYR A 240 -19.40 -32.68 -8.39
C TYR A 240 -20.93 -32.69 -8.53
N TYR A 241 -21.53 -33.84 -8.86
CA TYR A 241 -22.98 -33.99 -8.94
C TYR A 241 -23.66 -33.68 -7.59
N GLN A 242 -23.18 -34.26 -6.50
CA GLN A 242 -23.74 -34.08 -5.15
C GLN A 242 -23.61 -32.63 -4.66
N GLU A 243 -22.43 -32.02 -4.85
CA GLU A 243 -22.19 -30.62 -4.46
C GLU A 243 -23.07 -29.61 -5.22
N ASN A 244 -23.51 -29.99 -6.43
CA ASN A 244 -24.29 -29.12 -7.32
C ASN A 244 -25.76 -29.55 -7.46
N LEU A 245 -26.29 -30.42 -6.59
CA LEU A 245 -27.68 -30.90 -6.62
C LEU A 245 -28.73 -29.81 -6.90
N PRO A 246 -28.68 -28.61 -6.28
CA PRO A 246 -29.64 -27.55 -6.55
C PRO A 246 -29.67 -27.06 -8.00
N ARG A 247 -28.53 -27.12 -8.73
CA ARG A 247 -28.43 -26.69 -10.14
C ARG A 247 -29.17 -27.63 -11.09
N TRP A 248 -29.38 -28.88 -10.69
CA TRP A 248 -29.93 -29.93 -11.55
C TRP A 248 -31.43 -30.16 -11.35
N LYS A 249 -32.08 -29.37 -10.50
CA LYS A 249 -33.50 -29.54 -10.15
C LYS A 249 -34.43 -29.52 -11.37
N ASP A 250 -34.09 -28.73 -12.39
CA ASP A 250 -34.88 -28.57 -13.62
C ASP A 250 -34.32 -29.39 -14.81
N TRP A 251 -33.36 -30.29 -14.56
CA TRP A 251 -32.80 -31.15 -15.60
C TRP A 251 -33.83 -32.14 -16.12
N LYS A 252 -33.99 -32.21 -17.45
CA LYS A 252 -34.98 -33.07 -18.12
C LYS A 252 -34.39 -34.29 -18.84
N GLY A 253 -33.07 -34.41 -18.90
CA GLY A 253 -32.38 -35.53 -19.53
C GLY A 253 -32.17 -36.70 -18.57
N THR A 254 -31.49 -37.75 -19.05
CA THR A 254 -31.14 -38.90 -18.21
C THR A 254 -29.98 -38.57 -17.25
N GLN A 255 -29.82 -39.39 -16.21
CA GLN A 255 -28.68 -39.28 -15.30
C GLN A 255 -27.36 -39.57 -16.02
N GLU A 256 -27.35 -40.46 -17.00
CA GLU A 256 -26.17 -40.79 -17.80
C GLU A 256 -25.74 -39.62 -18.69
N GLU A 257 -26.69 -38.94 -19.33
CA GLU A 257 -26.43 -37.71 -20.09
C GLU A 257 -25.84 -36.60 -19.20
N LEU A 258 -26.37 -36.46 -17.98
CA LEU A 258 -25.87 -35.48 -17.02
C LEU A 258 -24.44 -35.82 -16.56
N ARG A 259 -24.16 -37.08 -16.23
CA ARG A 259 -22.80 -37.55 -15.89
C ARG A 259 -21.83 -37.32 -17.04
N GLY A 260 -22.24 -37.59 -18.28
CA GLY A 260 -21.44 -37.30 -19.48
C GLY A 260 -21.13 -35.81 -19.63
N ARG A 261 -22.10 -34.92 -19.36
CA ARG A 261 -21.88 -33.46 -19.34
C ARG A 261 -20.92 -33.02 -18.25
N ILE A 262 -21.08 -33.56 -17.04
CA ILE A 262 -20.18 -33.27 -15.91
C ILE A 262 -18.76 -33.72 -16.25
N ARG A 263 -18.59 -34.93 -16.80
CA ARG A 263 -17.28 -35.43 -17.24
C ARG A 263 -16.63 -34.48 -18.24
N SER A 264 -17.33 -34.13 -19.32
CA SER A 264 -16.79 -33.22 -20.34
C SER A 264 -16.42 -31.85 -19.77
N PHE A 265 -17.24 -31.31 -18.85
CA PHE A 265 -16.96 -30.05 -18.17
C PHE A 265 -15.69 -30.13 -17.31
N LEU A 266 -15.57 -31.16 -16.47
CA LEU A 266 -14.40 -31.37 -15.60
C LEU A 266 -13.13 -31.63 -16.41
N GLU A 267 -13.23 -32.40 -17.50
CA GLU A 267 -12.12 -32.61 -18.43
C GLU A 267 -11.68 -31.31 -19.10
N GLN A 268 -12.63 -30.48 -19.54
CA GLN A 268 -12.33 -29.18 -20.15
C GLN A 268 -11.70 -28.22 -19.13
N GLN A 269 -12.22 -28.19 -17.91
CA GLN A 269 -11.68 -27.37 -16.83
C GLN A 269 -10.24 -27.78 -16.50
N ARG A 270 -9.97 -29.08 -16.32
CA ARG A 270 -8.63 -29.60 -16.01
C ARG A 270 -7.65 -29.36 -17.16
N LYS A 271 -8.08 -29.50 -18.42
CA LYS A 271 -7.27 -29.10 -19.60
C LYS A 271 -6.90 -27.62 -19.56
N TYR A 272 -7.86 -26.75 -19.25
CA TYR A 272 -7.60 -25.31 -19.14
C TYR A 272 -6.62 -24.99 -17.99
N GLU A 273 -6.79 -25.61 -16.83
CA GLU A 273 -5.88 -25.45 -15.68
C GLU A 273 -4.45 -25.87 -16.02
N GLU A 274 -4.26 -27.03 -16.66
CA GLU A 274 -2.94 -27.50 -17.10
C GLU A 274 -2.32 -26.58 -18.17
N LEU A 275 -3.13 -26.06 -19.09
CA LEU A 275 -2.68 -25.09 -20.08
C LEU A 275 -2.20 -23.80 -19.41
N MET A 276 -2.93 -23.28 -18.43
CA MET A 276 -2.54 -22.07 -17.69
C MET A 276 -1.30 -22.30 -16.83
N LYS A 277 -1.15 -23.49 -16.21
CA LYS A 277 0.09 -23.87 -15.51
C LYS A 277 1.28 -23.91 -16.47
N PHE A 278 1.09 -24.49 -17.65
CA PHE A 278 2.13 -24.52 -18.67
C PHE A 278 2.50 -23.10 -19.14
N ALA A 279 1.53 -22.24 -19.44
CA ALA A 279 1.77 -20.83 -19.75
C ALA A 279 2.61 -20.14 -18.67
N LYS A 280 2.24 -20.31 -17.40
CA LYS A 280 2.97 -19.74 -16.27
C LYS A 280 4.42 -20.24 -16.18
N SER A 281 4.68 -21.49 -16.56
CA SER A 281 6.04 -22.04 -16.59
C SER A 281 6.95 -21.38 -17.64
N LEU A 282 6.37 -20.75 -18.67
CA LEU A 282 7.09 -20.04 -19.72
C LEU A 282 7.47 -18.61 -19.30
N GLU A 283 6.81 -18.04 -18.29
CA GLU A 283 7.02 -16.64 -17.87
C GLU A 283 8.49 -16.27 -17.62
N PRO A 284 9.31 -17.09 -16.91
CA PRO A 284 10.72 -16.75 -16.67
C PRO A 284 11.55 -16.71 -17.96
N ALA A 285 11.30 -17.64 -18.89
CA ALA A 285 12.02 -17.72 -20.16
C ALA A 285 11.72 -16.52 -21.08
N HIS A 286 10.54 -15.90 -20.92
CA HIS A 286 10.10 -14.76 -21.71
C HIS A 286 10.21 -13.42 -20.99
N GLY A 287 10.82 -13.39 -19.80
CA GLY A 287 11.05 -12.16 -19.05
C GLY A 287 9.76 -11.40 -18.70
N VAL A 288 8.69 -12.12 -18.35
CA VAL A 288 7.40 -11.51 -18.00
C VAL A 288 7.53 -10.71 -16.71
N VAL A 289 7.16 -9.42 -16.77
CA VAL A 289 7.10 -8.51 -15.62
C VAL A 289 5.67 -8.04 -15.41
N ILE A 290 5.14 -8.25 -14.21
CA ILE A 290 3.78 -7.86 -13.84
C ILE A 290 3.83 -6.58 -13.01
N TYR A 291 3.16 -5.54 -13.51
CA TYR A 291 3.02 -4.25 -12.80
C TYR A 291 1.67 -4.10 -12.08
N LEU A 292 0.76 -5.07 -12.21
CA LEU A 292 -0.51 -5.07 -11.50
C LEU A 292 -0.24 -5.20 -10.00
N LYS A 293 -0.54 -4.14 -9.25
CA LYS A 293 -0.35 -4.11 -7.80
C LYS A 293 -1.55 -4.70 -7.09
N GLU A 294 -1.29 -5.58 -6.15
CA GLU A 294 -2.31 -6.07 -5.25
C GLU A 294 -2.74 -4.94 -4.29
N PRO A 295 -4.05 -4.73 -4.08
CA PRO A 295 -4.53 -3.77 -3.11
C PRO A 295 -4.16 -4.25 -1.71
N THR A 296 -3.59 -3.33 -0.94
CA THR A 296 -3.19 -3.56 0.44
C THR A 296 -3.76 -2.45 1.29
N MET A 297 -4.41 -2.77 2.40
CA MET A 297 -4.67 -1.75 3.41
C MET A 297 -3.35 -1.38 4.07
N LYS A 298 -2.99 -0.10 3.92
CA LYS A 298 -2.01 0.54 4.79
C LYS A 298 -2.74 0.99 6.03
N VAL A 299 -2.58 0.23 7.08
CA VAL A 299 -3.07 0.56 8.40
C VAL A 299 -2.11 1.58 9.02
N SER A 300 -2.67 2.64 9.60
CA SER A 300 -1.92 3.60 10.43
C SER A 300 -1.16 2.87 11.54
N ARG A 301 -0.15 3.53 12.11
CA ARG A 301 0.70 2.93 13.17
C ARG A 301 -0.16 2.27 14.25
N VAL A 302 0.06 0.98 14.47
CA VAL A 302 -0.56 0.21 15.54
C VAL A 302 0.18 0.54 16.83
N ASN A 303 -0.53 0.95 17.87
CA ASN A 303 0.09 1.10 19.19
C ASN A 303 0.41 -0.30 19.72
N ILE A 304 1.70 -0.61 19.92
CA ILE A 304 2.18 -1.92 20.42
C ILE A 304 2.67 -1.86 21.88
N ASP A 305 2.50 -0.73 22.55
CA ASP A 305 3.03 -0.51 23.89
C ASP A 305 2.26 -1.30 24.95
N GLY A 306 2.99 -2.04 25.76
CA GLY A 306 2.44 -2.90 26.82
C GLY A 306 1.96 -4.27 26.34
N ASN A 307 2.14 -4.60 25.05
CA ASN A 307 1.81 -5.93 24.52
C ASN A 307 2.97 -6.91 24.63
N HIS A 308 2.65 -8.19 24.75
CA HIS A 308 3.64 -9.25 24.70
C HIS A 308 4.25 -9.32 23.30
N SER A 309 5.59 -9.39 23.25
CA SER A 309 6.32 -9.45 21.99
C SER A 309 7.49 -10.43 22.04
N LEU A 310 7.90 -10.92 20.87
CA LEU A 310 9.05 -11.78 20.63
C LEU A 310 9.97 -11.14 19.59
N GLY A 311 11.25 -11.46 19.70
CA GLY A 311 12.29 -10.94 18.81
C GLY A 311 12.81 -9.56 19.23
N PRO A 312 13.77 -9.00 18.48
CA PRO A 312 14.40 -7.73 18.80
C PRO A 312 13.41 -6.55 18.76
N PRO A 313 13.45 -5.61 19.73
CA PRO A 313 12.54 -4.47 19.76
C PRO A 313 12.72 -3.52 18.56
N ASP A 314 13.91 -3.52 17.96
CA ASP A 314 14.38 -2.74 16.82
C ASP A 314 14.38 -3.52 15.50
N ALA A 315 13.74 -4.70 15.46
CA ALA A 315 13.66 -5.49 14.23
C ALA A 315 13.02 -4.68 13.09
N PRO A 316 13.55 -4.75 11.86
CA PRO A 316 13.08 -3.94 10.73
C PRO A 316 11.64 -4.25 10.30
N VAL A 317 11.13 -5.42 10.67
CA VAL A 317 9.75 -5.83 10.41
C VAL A 317 9.05 -6.18 11.72
N THR A 318 7.92 -5.52 11.96
CA THR A 318 6.98 -5.86 13.04
C THR A 318 5.74 -6.53 12.47
N VAL A 319 5.41 -7.70 13.01
CA VAL A 319 4.17 -8.43 12.75
C VAL A 319 3.29 -8.32 13.98
N VAL A 320 2.13 -7.68 13.86
CA VAL A 320 1.11 -7.62 14.91
C VAL A 320 0.02 -8.62 14.60
N GLU A 321 -0.22 -9.57 15.49
CA GLU A 321 -1.27 -10.59 15.40
C GLU A 321 -2.46 -10.19 16.29
N PHE A 322 -3.65 -10.08 15.70
CA PHE A 322 -4.92 -9.96 16.41
C PHE A 322 -5.62 -11.31 16.39
N SER A 323 -5.84 -11.89 17.57
CA SER A 323 -6.27 -13.29 17.65
C SER A 323 -7.22 -13.56 18.81
N ASP A 324 -7.91 -14.69 18.73
CA ASP A 324 -8.94 -15.13 19.65
C ASP A 324 -8.75 -16.63 19.95
N TYR A 325 -8.63 -16.95 21.24
CA TYR A 325 -8.37 -18.30 21.71
C TYR A 325 -9.49 -19.31 21.41
N GLN A 326 -10.74 -18.88 21.22
CA GLN A 326 -11.86 -19.75 20.83
C GLN A 326 -12.09 -19.79 19.32
N CYS A 327 -11.47 -18.91 18.54
CA CYS A 327 -11.66 -18.86 17.09
C CYS A 327 -11.08 -20.10 16.39
N PRO A 328 -11.89 -20.89 15.64
CA PRO A 328 -11.40 -22.09 14.96
C PRO A 328 -10.27 -21.83 13.97
N ALA A 329 -10.34 -20.71 13.24
CA ALA A 329 -9.30 -20.30 12.28
C ALA A 329 -7.99 -19.88 12.97
N CYS A 330 -8.08 -19.28 14.16
CA CYS A 330 -6.89 -18.96 14.96
C CYS A 330 -6.19 -20.25 15.42
N ARG A 331 -6.96 -21.21 15.96
CA ARG A 331 -6.43 -22.51 16.40
C ARG A 331 -5.79 -23.28 15.25
N SER A 332 -6.47 -23.42 14.11
CA SER A 332 -5.92 -24.16 12.96
C SER A 332 -4.70 -23.47 12.35
N GLY A 333 -4.70 -22.15 12.36
CA GLY A 333 -3.62 -21.31 11.87
C GLY A 333 -2.40 -21.21 12.77
N HIS A 334 -2.52 -21.56 14.06
CA HIS A 334 -1.44 -21.45 15.04
C HIS A 334 -0.17 -22.20 14.61
N ALA A 335 -0.32 -23.37 13.98
CA ALA A 335 0.83 -24.12 13.45
C ALA A 335 1.59 -23.38 12.34
N VAL A 336 0.91 -22.57 11.53
CA VAL A 336 1.55 -21.72 10.52
C VAL A 336 2.28 -20.57 11.21
N VAL A 337 1.64 -19.93 12.19
CA VAL A 337 2.23 -18.84 12.99
C VAL A 337 3.54 -19.30 13.66
N LEU A 338 3.55 -20.48 14.29
CA LEU A 338 4.76 -21.04 14.91
C LEU A 338 5.89 -21.24 13.89
N LYS A 339 5.60 -21.81 12.71
CA LYS A 339 6.59 -22.00 11.64
C LYS A 339 7.15 -20.67 11.11
N VAL A 340 6.31 -19.62 11.04
CA VAL A 340 6.76 -18.28 10.62
C VAL A 340 7.66 -17.66 11.70
N ARG A 341 7.25 -17.71 12.97
CA ARG A 341 8.05 -17.22 14.10
C ARG A 341 9.42 -17.89 14.17
N GLU A 342 9.47 -19.20 13.95
CA GLU A 342 10.71 -19.97 13.89
C GLU A 342 11.58 -19.55 12.69
N ALA A 343 11.01 -19.50 11.48
CA ALA A 343 11.75 -19.18 10.26
C ALA A 343 12.40 -17.77 10.27
N TYR A 344 11.81 -16.83 11.00
CA TYR A 344 12.27 -15.44 11.09
C TYR A 344 12.77 -15.04 12.47
N GLN A 345 13.13 -16.02 13.32
CA GLN A 345 13.67 -15.75 14.64
C GLN A 345 14.87 -14.78 14.56
N GLY A 346 14.82 -13.71 15.37
CA GLY A 346 15.84 -12.67 15.39
C GLY A 346 15.79 -11.65 14.24
N LYS A 347 14.92 -11.84 13.24
CA LYS A 347 14.77 -10.92 12.09
C LYS A 347 13.51 -10.06 12.16
N ILE A 348 12.50 -10.53 12.90
CA ILE A 348 11.22 -9.83 13.05
C ILE A 348 10.89 -9.63 14.52
N ARG A 349 10.04 -8.64 14.78
CA ARG A 349 9.34 -8.46 16.04
C ARG A 349 7.92 -8.98 15.90
N TRP A 350 7.56 -10.00 16.65
CA TRP A 350 6.17 -10.49 16.72
C TRP A 350 5.48 -9.85 17.91
N VAL A 351 4.29 -9.29 17.72
CA VAL A 351 3.51 -8.66 18.79
C VAL A 351 2.12 -9.30 18.79
N PHE A 352 1.65 -9.71 19.96
CA PHE A 352 0.31 -10.29 20.11
C PHE A 352 -0.68 -9.26 20.68
N LYS A 353 -1.88 -9.25 20.11
CA LYS A 353 -3.03 -8.47 20.56
C LYS A 353 -4.27 -9.32 20.72
N ASP A 354 -4.94 -9.16 21.85
CA ASP A 354 -6.18 -9.88 22.13
C ASP A 354 -7.33 -9.28 21.33
N PHE A 355 -8.05 -10.12 20.60
CA PHE A 355 -9.28 -9.70 19.92
C PHE A 355 -10.40 -10.73 20.07
N PRO A 356 -10.85 -11.01 21.32
CA PRO A 356 -11.94 -11.94 21.58
C PRO A 356 -13.24 -11.46 20.92
N LEU A 357 -13.79 -12.30 20.05
CA LEU A 357 -15.03 -12.04 19.33
C LEU A 357 -16.23 -12.19 20.27
N ARG A 358 -17.23 -11.31 20.14
CA ARG A 358 -18.41 -11.28 21.03
C ARG A 358 -19.18 -12.60 21.10
N MET A 359 -19.11 -13.41 20.05
CA MET A 359 -19.76 -14.73 19.98
C MET A 359 -19.03 -15.81 20.78
N HIS A 360 -17.78 -15.57 21.17
CA HIS A 360 -16.94 -16.49 21.95
C HIS A 360 -16.95 -16.10 23.42
N LYS A 361 -17.83 -16.75 24.19
CA LYS A 361 -18.16 -16.35 25.57
C LYS A 361 -16.98 -16.40 26.54
N GLU A 362 -16.02 -17.29 26.32
CA GLU A 362 -14.88 -17.49 27.22
C GLU A 362 -13.58 -16.89 26.68
N ALA A 363 -13.56 -16.39 25.44
CA ALA A 363 -12.34 -15.90 24.80
C ALA A 363 -11.71 -14.72 25.55
N ALA A 364 -12.54 -13.79 26.06
CA ALA A 364 -12.04 -12.66 26.86
C ALA A 364 -11.40 -13.14 28.17
N PHE A 365 -12.03 -14.11 28.84
CA PHE A 365 -11.50 -14.67 30.08
C PHE A 365 -10.21 -15.47 29.86
N ALA A 366 -10.12 -16.22 28.75
CA ALA A 366 -8.89 -16.88 28.33
C ALA A 366 -7.76 -15.90 27.99
N ALA A 367 -8.08 -14.76 27.37
CA ALA A 367 -7.12 -13.68 27.11
C ALA A 367 -6.57 -13.05 28.38
N GLU A 368 -7.43 -12.78 29.37
CA GLU A 368 -7.01 -12.32 30.70
C GLU A 368 -6.09 -13.35 31.38
N ALA A 369 -6.43 -14.63 31.33
CA ALA A 369 -5.60 -15.71 31.85
C ALA A 369 -4.22 -15.79 31.18
N ALA A 370 -4.15 -15.65 29.85
CA ALA A 370 -2.88 -15.60 29.13
C ALA A 370 -1.99 -14.43 29.62
N ARG A 371 -2.58 -13.24 29.80
CA ARG A 371 -1.86 -12.08 30.36
C ARG A 371 -1.41 -12.29 31.80
N CYS A 372 -2.23 -12.94 32.64
CA CYS A 372 -1.84 -13.31 34.00
C CYS A 372 -0.65 -14.29 34.03
N ALA A 373 -0.59 -15.24 33.09
CA ALA A 373 0.60 -16.06 32.88
C ALA A 373 1.80 -15.23 32.39
N GLY A 374 1.54 -14.21 31.58
CA GLY A 374 2.52 -13.25 31.11
C GLY A 374 3.18 -12.42 32.22
N GLU A 375 2.45 -12.06 33.28
CA GLU A 375 3.04 -11.42 34.48
C GLU A 375 4.10 -12.31 35.16
N GLN A 376 4.02 -13.62 34.97
CA GLN A 376 4.97 -14.61 35.48
C GLN A 376 5.95 -15.10 34.39
N GLY A 377 6.02 -14.42 33.25
CA GLY A 377 6.97 -14.70 32.17
C GLY A 377 6.61 -15.91 31.29
N LYS A 378 5.39 -16.45 31.37
CA LYS A 378 4.94 -17.64 30.62
C LYS A 378 3.78 -17.36 29.65
N PHE A 379 3.74 -16.16 29.09
CA PHE A 379 2.66 -15.76 28.16
C PHE A 379 2.54 -16.73 26.96
N TRP A 380 3.66 -17.01 26.30
CA TRP A 380 3.67 -17.77 25.04
C TRP A 380 3.39 -19.25 25.25
N GLU A 381 3.97 -19.85 26.30
CA GLU A 381 3.70 -21.24 26.64
C GLU A 381 2.23 -21.44 27.06
N TYR A 382 1.65 -20.47 27.78
CA TYR A 382 0.24 -20.51 28.14
C TYR A 382 -0.67 -20.32 26.91
N GLN A 383 -0.31 -19.40 26.02
CA GLN A 383 -0.99 -19.20 24.73
C GLN A 383 -1.02 -20.49 23.90
N ASP A 384 0.11 -21.21 23.82
CA ASP A 384 0.20 -22.48 23.08
C ASP A 384 -0.76 -23.55 23.64
N LEU A 385 -0.89 -23.63 24.99
CA LEU A 385 -1.87 -24.51 25.64
C LEU A 385 -3.31 -24.13 25.29
N LEU A 386 -3.63 -22.83 25.29
CA LEU A 386 -4.96 -22.35 24.94
C LEU A 386 -5.35 -22.73 23.51
N TYR A 387 -4.47 -22.49 22.53
CA TYR A 387 -4.75 -22.87 21.14
C TYR A 387 -4.82 -24.38 20.93
N GLY A 388 -4.00 -25.15 21.65
CA GLY A 388 -3.98 -26.61 21.59
C GLY A 388 -5.19 -27.28 22.25
N SER A 389 -5.89 -26.61 23.17
CA SER A 389 -7.04 -27.16 23.87
C SER A 389 -8.33 -27.10 23.04
N ARG A 390 -9.20 -28.10 23.17
CA ARG A 390 -10.58 -28.09 22.63
C ARG A 390 -11.63 -27.97 23.72
N GLU A 391 -11.20 -27.84 24.96
CA GLU A 391 -12.08 -27.81 26.12
C GLU A 391 -12.64 -26.41 26.37
N VAL A 392 -13.67 -26.36 27.21
CA VAL A 392 -14.26 -25.11 27.71
C VAL A 392 -13.22 -24.40 28.58
N PHE A 393 -13.06 -23.09 28.39
CA PHE A 393 -12.13 -22.29 29.18
C PHE A 393 -12.76 -21.82 30.50
N SER A 394 -13.12 -22.79 31.35
CA SER A 394 -13.57 -22.50 32.72
C SER A 394 -12.40 -22.01 33.58
N LYS A 395 -12.71 -21.36 34.70
CA LYS A 395 -11.70 -20.88 35.66
C LYS A 395 -10.78 -22.02 36.11
N GLU A 396 -11.37 -23.14 36.51
CA GLU A 396 -10.65 -24.31 37.00
C GLU A 396 -9.70 -24.85 35.92
N ARG A 397 -10.13 -24.84 34.65
CA ARG A 397 -9.31 -25.31 33.55
C ARG A 397 -8.14 -24.37 33.26
N LEU A 398 -8.37 -23.06 33.29
CA LEU A 398 -7.34 -22.05 33.12
C LEU A 398 -6.30 -22.12 34.24
N GLU A 399 -6.73 -22.34 35.48
CA GLU A 399 -5.83 -22.55 36.63
C GLU A 399 -5.03 -23.86 36.52
N GLN A 400 -5.63 -24.94 36.00
CA GLN A 400 -4.92 -26.20 35.73
C GLN A 400 -3.82 -26.02 34.68
N PHE A 401 -4.06 -25.25 33.62
CA PHE A 401 -3.01 -24.93 32.65
C PHE A 401 -1.86 -24.16 33.30
N ALA A 402 -2.18 -23.19 34.17
CA ALA A 402 -1.17 -22.42 34.88
C ALA A 402 -0.32 -23.32 35.80
N ALA A 403 -0.97 -24.19 36.56
CA ALA A 403 -0.31 -25.17 37.41
C ALA A 403 0.58 -26.14 36.61
N GLY A 404 0.10 -26.59 35.43
CA GLY A 404 0.86 -27.45 34.53
C GLY A 404 2.14 -26.80 33.98
N LEU A 405 2.18 -25.48 33.87
CA LEU A 405 3.37 -24.71 33.49
C LEU A 405 4.26 -24.33 34.69
N GLY A 406 3.92 -24.76 35.90
CA GLY A 406 4.66 -24.44 37.12
C GLY A 406 4.49 -22.99 37.58
N LEU A 407 3.41 -22.31 37.18
CA LEU A 407 3.10 -20.96 37.66
C LEU A 407 2.68 -20.98 39.13
N ASN A 408 2.91 -19.86 39.83
CA ASN A 408 2.39 -19.69 41.17
C ASN A 408 0.85 -19.57 41.10
N SER A 409 0.16 -20.61 41.57
CA SER A 409 -1.30 -20.70 41.49
C SER A 409 -2.01 -19.60 42.27
N ALA A 410 -1.47 -19.16 43.41
CA ALA A 410 -2.07 -18.08 44.21
C ALA A 410 -1.99 -16.74 43.46
N SER A 411 -0.81 -16.37 42.96
CA SER A 411 -0.63 -15.14 42.18
C SER A 411 -1.41 -15.15 40.87
N PHE A 412 -1.49 -16.30 40.20
CA PHE A 412 -2.29 -16.46 38.99
C PHE A 412 -3.78 -16.32 39.28
N GLY A 413 -4.29 -17.02 40.29
CA GLY A 413 -5.69 -16.96 40.72
C GLY A 413 -6.10 -15.54 41.11
N GLU A 414 -5.28 -14.85 41.90
CA GLU A 414 -5.51 -13.45 42.27
C GLU A 414 -5.57 -12.52 41.05
N CYS A 415 -4.66 -12.70 40.09
CA CYS A 415 -4.68 -11.94 38.84
C CYS A 415 -5.99 -12.13 38.08
N LEU A 416 -6.40 -13.39 37.90
CA LEU A 416 -7.57 -13.74 37.12
C LEU A 416 -8.88 -13.33 37.80
N GLU A 417 -8.98 -13.51 39.13
CA GLU A 417 -10.16 -13.12 39.91
C GLU A 417 -10.34 -11.61 40.00
N SER A 418 -9.24 -10.85 40.11
CA SER A 418 -9.30 -9.39 40.18
C SER A 418 -9.73 -8.74 38.86
N GLY A 419 -9.65 -9.46 37.73
CA GLY A 419 -9.93 -8.94 36.40
C GLY A 419 -8.99 -7.81 35.99
N ARG A 420 -7.80 -7.69 36.61
CA ARG A 420 -6.88 -6.56 36.37
C ARG A 420 -6.36 -6.49 34.92
N GLN A 421 -6.44 -7.60 34.19
CA GLN A 421 -6.04 -7.67 32.78
C GLN A 421 -7.16 -7.28 31.80
N LYS A 422 -8.41 -7.16 32.27
CA LYS A 422 -9.56 -6.79 31.44
C LYS A 422 -9.35 -5.50 30.65
N ALA A 423 -8.82 -4.45 31.31
CA ALA A 423 -8.58 -3.17 30.67
C ALA A 423 -7.56 -3.26 29.51
N ASN A 424 -6.56 -4.15 29.62
CA ASN A 424 -5.59 -4.37 28.56
C ASN A 424 -6.22 -5.10 27.36
N VAL A 425 -7.08 -6.09 27.61
CA VAL A 425 -7.84 -6.79 26.57
C VAL A 425 -8.79 -5.82 25.86
N GLU A 426 -9.51 -4.99 26.61
CA GLU A 426 -10.41 -3.97 26.05
C GLU A 426 -9.66 -2.92 25.22
N LYS A 427 -8.44 -2.54 25.65
CA LYS A 427 -7.57 -1.63 24.89
C LYS A 427 -7.17 -2.23 23.54
N ASP A 428 -6.81 -3.51 23.49
CA ASP A 428 -6.47 -4.18 22.24
C ASP A 428 -7.69 -4.31 21.31
N ILE A 429 -8.88 -4.59 21.86
CA ILE A 429 -10.14 -4.62 21.10
C ILE A 429 -10.46 -3.25 20.51
N ALA A 430 -10.31 -2.19 21.29
CA ALA A 430 -10.56 -0.83 20.84
C ALA A 430 -9.58 -0.45 19.72
N GLU A 431 -8.29 -0.79 19.87
CA GLU A 431 -7.27 -0.56 18.85
C GLU A 431 -7.59 -1.35 17.57
N ALA A 432 -7.93 -2.63 17.66
CA ALA A 432 -8.33 -3.46 16.53
C ALA A 432 -9.46 -2.80 15.71
N ARG A 433 -10.52 -2.36 16.40
CA ARG A 433 -11.64 -1.67 15.76
C ARG A 433 -11.23 -0.32 15.16
N ARG A 434 -10.41 0.46 15.86
CA ARG A 434 -9.88 1.75 15.40
C ARG A 434 -9.05 1.61 14.13
N ILE A 435 -8.51 0.44 13.85
CA ILE A 435 -7.67 0.20 12.67
C ILE A 435 -8.34 -0.69 11.62
N GLY A 436 -9.65 -0.92 11.74
CA GLY A 436 -10.45 -1.68 10.77
C GLY A 436 -10.26 -3.20 10.84
N VAL A 437 -9.69 -3.74 11.92
CA VAL A 437 -9.68 -5.18 12.18
C VAL A 437 -11.04 -5.59 12.74
N ASP A 438 -11.78 -6.36 11.93
CA ASP A 438 -13.15 -6.82 12.25
C ASP A 438 -13.26 -8.34 12.47
N ARG A 439 -12.18 -9.10 12.22
CA ARG A 439 -12.16 -10.56 12.35
C ARG A 439 -10.81 -11.11 12.80
N THR A 440 -10.83 -12.34 13.30
CA THR A 440 -9.65 -13.08 13.72
C THR A 440 -9.43 -14.35 12.89
N PRO A 441 -8.17 -14.78 12.70
CA PRO A 441 -6.96 -13.99 12.98
C PRO A 441 -6.78 -12.89 11.93
N SER A 442 -6.12 -11.80 12.30
CA SER A 442 -5.65 -10.77 11.37
C SER A 442 -4.22 -10.37 11.73
N PHE A 443 -3.40 -10.08 10.72
CA PHE A 443 -2.00 -9.74 10.88
C PHE A 443 -1.69 -8.39 10.25
N ILE A 444 -0.87 -7.57 10.92
CA ILE A 444 -0.34 -6.32 10.37
C ILE A 444 1.17 -6.44 10.26
N ILE A 445 1.70 -6.43 9.04
CA ILE A 445 3.12 -6.57 8.74
C ILE A 445 3.63 -5.19 8.28
N ASN A 446 4.33 -4.45 9.13
CA ASN A 446 4.77 -3.06 8.87
C ASN A 446 3.67 -2.15 8.29
N GLY A 447 2.43 -2.30 8.81
CA GLY A 447 1.26 -1.53 8.36
C GLY A 447 0.47 -2.19 7.23
N ARG A 448 0.89 -3.32 6.65
CA ARG A 448 0.11 -4.08 5.68
C ARG A 448 -0.82 -5.06 6.39
N LEU A 449 -2.14 -4.87 6.26
CA LEU A 449 -3.12 -5.82 6.82
C LEU A 449 -3.23 -7.09 5.95
N ALA A 450 -3.15 -8.23 6.59
CA ALA A 450 -3.53 -9.53 6.08
C ALA A 450 -4.64 -10.11 6.96
N THR A 451 -5.80 -10.35 6.36
CA THR A 451 -6.96 -10.91 7.04
C THR A 451 -6.97 -12.43 6.90
N GLY A 452 -7.22 -13.15 7.99
CA GLY A 452 -7.07 -14.60 8.05
C GLY A 452 -5.61 -15.04 8.20
N VAL A 453 -5.36 -16.34 8.21
CA VAL A 453 -3.99 -16.90 8.17
C VAL A 453 -3.59 -17.11 6.70
N PRO A 454 -2.60 -16.36 6.18
CA PRO A 454 -2.07 -16.62 4.85
C PRO A 454 -1.46 -18.02 4.76
N ALA A 455 -1.37 -18.57 3.56
CA ALA A 455 -0.58 -19.79 3.36
C ALA A 455 0.87 -19.54 3.80
N LEU A 456 1.56 -20.56 4.34
CA LEU A 456 2.90 -20.40 4.91
C LEU A 456 3.87 -19.66 3.97
N GLU A 457 3.89 -20.04 2.69
CA GLU A 457 4.80 -19.43 1.70
C GLU A 457 4.39 -18.01 1.32
N GLU A 458 3.09 -17.71 1.33
CA GLU A 458 2.59 -16.34 1.15
C GLU A 458 2.96 -15.46 2.35
N PHE A 459 2.79 -15.96 3.57
CA PHE A 459 3.15 -15.23 4.80
C PHE A 459 4.66 -14.92 4.81
N LYS A 460 5.50 -15.91 4.50
CA LYS A 460 6.94 -15.72 4.32
C LYS A 460 7.26 -14.67 3.26
N LYS A 461 6.60 -14.74 2.10
CA LYS A 461 6.79 -13.77 1.01
C LYS A 461 6.47 -12.35 1.48
N MET A 462 5.36 -12.14 2.16
CA MET A 462 4.97 -10.82 2.68
C MET A 462 6.02 -10.26 3.65
N ILE A 463 6.55 -11.08 4.56
CA ILE A 463 7.62 -10.68 5.48
C ILE A 463 8.91 -10.36 4.72
N GLN A 464 9.26 -11.19 3.73
CA GLN A 464 10.47 -11.02 2.94
C GLN A 464 10.44 -9.73 2.10
N GLU A 465 9.28 -9.36 1.56
CA GLU A 465 9.05 -8.09 0.88
C GLU A 465 9.31 -6.91 1.81
N GLU A 466 8.80 -6.92 3.04
CA GLU A 466 9.02 -5.84 4.00
C GLU A 466 10.47 -5.79 4.53
N LEU A 467 11.11 -6.95 4.71
CA LEU A 467 12.54 -7.02 5.04
C LEU A 467 13.39 -6.39 3.93
N SER A 468 13.09 -6.70 2.66
CA SER A 468 13.84 -6.17 1.51
C SER A 468 13.69 -4.65 1.39
N ARG A 469 12.46 -4.13 1.63
CA ARG A 469 12.20 -2.69 1.69
C ARG A 469 12.96 -2.00 2.81
N ALA A 470 13.02 -2.61 3.99
CA ALA A 470 13.75 -2.05 5.12
C ALA A 470 15.28 -2.03 4.88
N GLU A 471 15.81 -2.98 4.10
CA GLU A 471 17.22 -3.01 3.67
C GLU A 471 17.52 -2.03 2.51
N GLY A 472 16.53 -1.31 1.98
CA GLY A 472 16.71 -0.42 0.83
C GLY A 472 16.94 -1.15 -0.50
N LYS A 473 16.57 -2.42 -0.59
CA LYS A 473 16.54 -3.16 -1.87
C LYS A 473 15.19 -2.92 -2.56
N PRO A 474 15.19 -2.48 -3.83
CA PRO A 474 13.98 -2.05 -4.54
C PRO A 474 12.93 -3.14 -4.71
#